data_AF-A0A133UXL7-F1
#
_entry.id   AF-A0A133UXL7-F1
#
_cell.length_a   1.000
_cell.length_b   1.000
_cell.length_c   1.000
_cell.angle_alpha   90.00
_cell.angle_beta   90.00
_cell.angle_gamma   90.00
#
_symmetry.space_group_name_H-M   'P 1'
#
loop_
_entity.id
_entity.type
_entity.pdbx_description
1 polymer ?
#
loop_
_entity_poly.entity_id
_entity_poly.type
_entity_poly.pdbx_seq_one_letter_code
_entity_poly.pdbx_strand_id
1 'polypeptide(L)'
;DLDVPVAMTSQCIWGRTNLRVYSTGRDLLDLGVFSLGDMLPETAYVKMMWVLDKTQNKGEVKSLMKENLAGEITPETRPDVFLKPKTSSE
;
A
#
# COMPACT_ATOMS: atom_id res chain seq x y z
N ASP A 1 24.00 1.58 -2.85
CA ASP A 1 22.63 1.90 -2.36
C ASP A 1 22.54 1.82 -0.85
N LEU A 2 21.65 2.61 -0.24
CA LEU A 2 21.51 2.76 1.23
C LEU A 2 20.66 1.66 1.92
N ASP A 3 20.35 0.56 1.24
CA ASP A 3 19.50 -0.56 1.70
C ASP A 3 18.21 -0.19 2.47
N VAL A 4 17.60 0.96 2.13
CA VAL A 4 16.35 1.41 2.76
C VAL A 4 15.15 0.75 2.08
N PRO A 5 14.16 0.21 2.83
CA PRO A 5 12.91 -0.28 2.25
C PRO A 5 12.05 0.87 1.72
N VAL A 6 11.55 0.72 0.49
CA VAL A 6 10.68 1.71 -0.15
C VAL A 6 9.36 1.05 -0.53
N ALA A 7 8.27 1.51 0.07
CA ALA A 7 6.91 1.07 -0.20
C ALA A 7 6.12 2.15 -0.97
N MET A 8 5.14 1.74 -1.77
CA MET A 8 4.34 2.63 -2.62
C MET A 8 2.84 2.51 -2.30
N THR A 9 2.21 3.67 -2.11
CA THR A 9 0.76 3.87 -1.97
C THR A 9 0.26 4.86 -3.03
N SER A 10 -1.05 5.03 -3.16
CA SER A 10 -1.66 5.99 -4.09
C SER A 10 -2.03 7.28 -3.38
N GLN A 11 -1.90 8.42 -4.08
CA GLN A 11 -2.52 9.68 -3.65
C GLN A 11 -4.05 9.63 -3.73
N CYS A 12 -4.58 8.76 -4.61
CA CYS A 12 -6.00 8.46 -4.64
C CYS A 12 -6.31 7.60 -3.42
N ILE A 13 -6.97 8.21 -2.43
CA ILE A 13 -7.35 7.58 -1.17
C ILE A 13 -8.14 6.28 -1.42
N TRP A 14 -9.02 6.27 -2.43
CA TRP A 14 -9.76 5.08 -2.85
C TRP A 14 -9.11 4.38 -4.02
N GLY A 15 -8.91 3.07 -3.87
CA GLY A 15 -8.45 2.18 -4.93
C GLY A 15 -7.33 1.26 -4.47
N ARG A 16 -6.85 0.44 -5.40
CA ARG A 16 -5.75 -0.50 -5.20
C ARG A 16 -4.62 -0.20 -6.15
N THR A 17 -3.41 -0.07 -5.62
CA THR A 17 -2.20 0.06 -6.44
C THR A 17 -1.86 -1.26 -7.14
N ASN A 18 -1.46 -1.18 -8.42
CA ASN A 18 -0.92 -2.31 -9.18
C ASN A 18 0.21 -1.84 -10.08
N LEU A 19 1.45 -2.06 -9.61
CA LEU A 19 2.66 -1.63 -10.31
C LEU A 19 3.01 -2.50 -11.53
N ARG A 20 2.23 -3.55 -11.85
CA ARG A 20 2.53 -4.42 -13.00
C ARG A 20 1.93 -3.93 -14.32
N VAL A 21 0.94 -3.03 -14.27
CA VAL A 21 0.17 -2.59 -15.44
C VAL A 21 1.00 -1.67 -16.35
N TYR A 22 1.53 -0.58 -15.80
CA TYR A 22 2.26 0.45 -16.55
C TYR A 22 3.77 0.23 -16.50
N SER A 23 4.50 0.67 -17.53
CA SER A 23 5.95 0.56 -17.61
C SER A 23 6.65 1.18 -16.41
N THR A 24 6.26 2.41 -16.06
CA THR A 24 6.80 3.14 -14.91
C THR A 24 6.63 2.38 -13.59
N GLY A 25 5.54 1.64 -13.43
CA GLY A 25 5.33 0.78 -12.27
C GLY A 25 6.31 -0.40 -12.23
N ARG A 26 6.58 -1.01 -13.39
CA ARG A 26 7.56 -2.10 -13.50
C ARG A 26 8.98 -1.60 -13.22
N ASP A 27 9.34 -0.42 -13.73
CA ASP A 27 10.63 0.22 -13.43
C ASP A 27 10.82 0.40 -11.91
N LEU A 28 9.77 0.80 -11.18
CA LEU A 28 9.81 0.90 -9.72
C LEU A 28 10.00 -0.46 -9.03
N LEU A 29 9.35 -1.52 -9.54
CA LEU A 29 9.56 -2.88 -9.02
C LEU A 29 11.00 -3.35 -9.22
N ASP A 30 11.60 -3.05 -10.38
CA ASP A 30 12.99 -3.39 -10.70
C ASP A 30 13.99 -2.62 -9.81
N LEU A 31 13.63 -1.40 -9.39
CA LEU A 31 14.35 -0.63 -8.37
C LEU A 31 14.12 -1.13 -6.93
N GLY A 32 13.29 -2.15 -6.74
CA GLY A 32 13.04 -2.78 -5.44
C GLY A 32 11.91 -2.15 -4.62
N VAL A 33 11.16 -1.20 -5.19
CA VAL A 33 9.94 -0.66 -4.58
C VAL A 33 8.87 -1.76 -4.53
N PHE A 34 8.02 -1.75 -3.50
CA PHE A 34 6.90 -2.68 -3.41
C PHE A 34 5.56 -1.97 -3.15
N SER A 35 4.51 -2.44 -3.80
CA SER A 35 3.14 -1.94 -3.61
C SER A 35 2.51 -2.49 -2.33
N LEU A 36 1.68 -1.64 -1.70
CA LEU A 36 0.86 -1.96 -0.52
C LEU A 36 -0.64 -2.13 -0.84
N GLY A 37 -0.98 -2.35 -2.11
CA GLY A 37 -2.36 -2.59 -2.52
C GLY A 37 -3.26 -1.39 -2.24
N ASP A 38 -4.29 -1.61 -1.42
CA ASP A 38 -5.33 -0.65 -1.00
C ASP A 38 -5.12 -0.07 0.41
N MET A 39 -3.95 -0.27 1.02
CA MET A 39 -3.61 0.36 2.29
C MET A 39 -3.54 1.89 2.14
N LEU A 40 -4.19 2.60 3.07
CA LEU A 40 -4.12 4.07 3.13
C LEU A 40 -2.68 4.57 3.33
N PRO A 41 -2.29 5.70 2.71
CA PRO A 41 -0.95 6.27 2.87
C PRO A 41 -0.54 6.53 4.32
N GLU A 42 -1.46 7.05 5.13
CA GLU A 42 -1.24 7.37 6.54
C GLU A 42 -1.07 6.09 7.37
N THR A 43 -1.89 5.07 7.11
CA THR A 43 -1.76 3.76 7.76
C THR A 43 -0.44 3.08 7.37
N ALA A 44 -0.04 3.16 6.10
CA ALA A 44 1.23 2.64 5.61
C ALA A 44 2.43 3.31 6.29
N TYR A 45 2.36 4.62 6.52
CA TYR A 45 3.39 5.37 7.22
C TYR A 45 3.58 4.88 8.66
N VAL A 46 2.48 4.81 9.43
CA VAL A 46 2.53 4.32 10.82
C VAL A 46 2.94 2.85 10.88
N LYS A 47 2.44 2.02 9.97
CA LYS A 47 2.82 0.60 9.89
C LYS A 47 4.30 0.44 9.58
N MET A 48 4.88 1.24 8.68
CA MET A 48 6.32 1.20 8.39
C MET A 48 7.15 1.55 9.63
N MET A 49 6.77 2.58 10.39
CA MET A 49 7.44 2.91 11.65
C MET A 49 7.42 1.74 12.64
N TRP A 50 6.26 1.10 12.78
CA TRP A 50 6.11 -0.07 13.64
C TRP A 50 6.89 -1.29 13.16
N VAL A 51 6.88 -1.58 11.85
CA VAL A 51 7.61 -2.72 11.27
C VAL A 51 9.13 -2.53 11.41
N LEU A 52 9.63 -1.31 11.22
CA LEU A 52 11.05 -1.02 11.38
C LEU A 52 11.52 -1.19 12.84
N ASP A 53 10.65 -0.96 13.83
CA ASP A 53 10.94 -1.33 15.23
C ASP A 53 11.07 -2.85 15.43
N LYS A 54 10.39 -3.66 14.60
CA LYS A 54 10.45 -5.14 14.70
C LYS A 54 11.60 -5.76 13.94
N THR A 55 11.96 -5.23 12.79
CA THR A 55 13.02 -5.79 11.95
C THR A 55 13.66 -4.74 11.07
N GLN A 56 14.96 -4.89 10.86
CA GLN A 56 15.75 -4.10 9.90
C GLN A 56 16.02 -4.90 8.61
N ASN A 57 15.61 -6.18 8.54
CA ASN A 57 15.77 -6.99 7.34
C ASN A 57 14.75 -6.55 6.29
N LYS A 58 15.22 -5.99 5.17
CA LYS A 58 14.38 -5.47 4.09
C LYS A 58 13.37 -6.48 3.53
N GLY A 59 13.74 -7.76 3.48
CA GLY A 59 12.85 -8.85 3.04
C GLY A 59 11.70 -9.07 4.01
N GLU A 60 12.00 -9.11 5.31
CA GLU A 60 10.99 -9.23 6.36
C GLU A 60 10.12 -7.98 6.45
N VAL A 61 10.70 -6.77 6.33
CA VAL A 61 9.94 -5.52 6.26
C VAL A 61 8.90 -5.60 5.15
N LYS A 62 9.32 -6.01 3.94
CA LYS A 62 8.41 -6.17 2.80
C LYS A 62 7.32 -7.21 3.06
N SER A 63 7.64 -8.29 3.76
CA SER A 63 6.66 -9.34 4.11
C SER A 63 5.62 -8.81 5.10
N LEU A 64 6.06 -8.24 6.23
CA LEU A 64 5.20 -7.70 7.27
C LEU A 64 4.34 -6.53 6.78
N MET A 65 4.90 -5.67 5.93
CA MET A 65 4.14 -4.57 5.33
C MET A 65 3.01 -5.07 4.44
N LYS A 66 3.16 -6.24 3.81
CA LYS A 66 2.15 -6.86 2.92
C LYS A 66 1.18 -7.81 3.64
N GLU A 67 1.53 -8.25 4.84
CA GLU A 67 0.65 -9.06 5.68
C GLU A 67 -0.46 -8.18 6.25
N ASN A 68 -1.70 -8.67 6.26
CA ASN A 68 -2.80 -7.97 6.90
C ASN A 68 -2.81 -8.29 8.41
N LEU A 69 -2.61 -7.29 9.27
CA LEU A 69 -2.51 -7.47 10.72
C LEU A 69 -3.75 -6.97 11.48
N ALA A 70 -4.41 -5.92 11.00
CA ALA A 70 -5.50 -5.22 11.68
C ALA A 70 -6.63 -4.77 10.73
N GLY A 71 -6.68 -5.28 9.50
CA GLY A 71 -7.68 -4.92 8.49
C GLY A 71 -7.25 -3.84 7.52
N GLU A 72 -5.97 -3.46 7.52
CA GLU A 72 -5.41 -2.40 6.67
C GLU A 72 -5.18 -2.81 5.21
N ILE A 73 -5.27 -4.10 4.90
CA ILE A 73 -5.22 -4.64 3.53
C ILE A 73 -6.41 -5.56 3.33
N THR A 74 -7.12 -5.39 2.22
CA THR A 74 -8.21 -6.30 1.84
C THR A 74 -7.73 -7.33 0.80
N PRO A 75 -8.41 -8.48 0.64
CA PRO A 75 -8.11 -9.39 -0.48
C PRO A 75 -8.58 -8.81 -1.82
N GLU A 76 -9.68 -8.06 -1.84
CA GLU A 76 -10.30 -7.49 -3.04
C GLU A 76 -11.05 -6.19 -2.73
N THR A 77 -11.17 -5.33 -3.74
CA THR A 77 -11.97 -4.09 -3.63
C THR A 77 -13.41 -4.37 -3.99
N ARG A 78 -14.33 -4.13 -3.05
CA ARG A 78 -15.77 -4.28 -3.29
C ARG A 78 -16.35 -3.06 -4.03
N PRO A 79 -17.43 -3.21 -4.81
CA PRO A 79 -18.04 -2.09 -5.53
C PRO A 79 -18.62 -0.97 -4.65
N ASP A 80 -18.98 -1.27 -3.40
CA ASP A 80 -19.70 -0.37 -2.50
C ASP A 80 -18.81 0.47 -1.57
N VAL A 81 -17.49 0.40 -1.72
CA VAL A 81 -16.51 1.11 -0.87
C VAL A 81 -16.13 2.49 -1.41
N PHE A 82 -16.45 2.78 -2.68
CA PHE A 82 -16.25 4.11 -3.24
C PHE A 82 -17.43 5.02 -2.88
N LEU A 83 -17.17 6.33 -2.79
CA LEU A 83 -18.15 7.35 -2.44
C LEU A 83 -19.46 7.16 -3.22
N LYS A 84 -20.56 6.96 -2.51
CA LYS A 84 -21.89 7.03 -3.12
C LYS A 84 -22.20 8.48 -3.45
N PRO A 85 -22.79 8.78 -4.63
CA PRO A 85 -23.29 10.11 -4.91
C PRO A 85 -24.23 10.52 -3.79
N LYS A 86 -24.02 11.71 -3.20
CA LYS A 86 -25.05 12.32 -2.37
C LYS A 86 -26.17 12.72 -3.32
N THR A 87 -27.19 11.88 -3.45
CA THR A 87 -28.44 12.29 -4.08
C THR A 87 -29.03 13.38 -3.20
N SER A 88 -29.10 14.61 -3.71
CA SER A 88 -29.71 15.74 -3.03
C SER A 88 -31.21 15.49 -2.92
N SER A 89 -31.62 14.93 -1.79
CA SER A 89 -32.99 14.93 -1.30
C SER A 89 -32.97 15.06 0.23
N GLU A 90 -32.21 16.05 0.72
CA GLU A 90 -32.39 16.79 1.97
C GLU A 90 -32.08 18.26 1.69
#